data_AF-A0A1I7XY09-F1
#
_entry.id   AF-A0A1I7XY09-F1
#
_cell.length_a   1.000
_cell.length_b   1.000
_cell.length_c   1.000
_cell.angle_alpha   90.00
_cell.angle_beta   90.00
_cell.angle_gamma   90.00
#
_symmetry.space_group_name_H-M   'P 1'
#
loop_
_entity.id
_entity.type
_entity.pdbx_description
1 polymer ?
#
loop_
_entity_poly.entity_id
_entity_poly.type
_entity_poly.pdbx_seq_one_letter_code
_entity_poly.pdbx_strand_id
1 'polypeptide(L)'
;MFSEEVLDEEEHNSEQEIGDEVSLALAESRAIVNLQKHWLQHYDKVRVDSLIRGASKLFEQFKQELVDEEKQLREDLEKEFEQKKRTTHEFYRHQVDEHLAKQQKKYDEIIAEAKRCQWCCHCGKKARLSCCYNCSYCSPDCQSKHWPVHRNYCRRQNMPELPSDNDKTVT
;
A
#
# COMPACT_ATOMS: atom_id res chain seq x y z
N MET A 1 -102.90 -45.75 -47.41
CA MET A 1 -102.35 -45.61 -46.04
C MET A 1 -100.90 -46.10 -46.00
N PHE A 2 -100.04 -45.73 -46.95
CA PHE A 2 -98.64 -46.20 -47.02
C PHE A 2 -97.66 -45.15 -47.58
N SER A 3 -98.06 -43.87 -47.63
CA SER A 3 -97.29 -42.81 -48.31
C SER A 3 -96.95 -41.62 -47.42
N GLU A 4 -97.33 -41.66 -46.13
CA GLU A 4 -97.07 -40.59 -45.16
C GLU A 4 -95.85 -40.93 -44.28
N GLU A 5 -95.62 -42.22 -43.98
CA GLU A 5 -94.45 -42.69 -43.22
C GLU A 5 -93.10 -42.53 -43.97
N VAL A 6 -93.08 -42.54 -45.30
CA VAL A 6 -91.82 -42.47 -46.08
C VAL A 6 -91.29 -41.04 -46.20
N LEU A 7 -92.16 -40.02 -46.18
CA LEU A 7 -91.74 -38.61 -46.22
C LEU A 7 -91.23 -38.14 -44.85
N ASP A 8 -91.82 -38.62 -43.76
CA ASP A 8 -91.35 -38.35 -42.39
C ASP A 8 -89.98 -38.99 -42.11
N GLU A 9 -89.69 -40.17 -42.68
CA GLU A 9 -88.37 -40.82 -42.56
C GLU A 9 -87.27 -40.09 -43.36
N GLU A 10 -87.57 -39.55 -44.55
CA GLU A 10 -86.60 -38.76 -45.34
C GLU A 10 -86.31 -37.40 -44.70
N GLU A 11 -87.32 -36.69 -44.17
CA GLU A 11 -87.10 -35.45 -43.41
C GLU A 11 -86.32 -35.72 -42.12
N HIS A 12 -86.66 -36.76 -41.37
CA HIS A 12 -85.95 -37.13 -40.14
C HIS A 12 -84.49 -37.54 -40.41
N ASN A 13 -84.22 -38.27 -41.48
CA ASN A 13 -82.87 -38.63 -41.90
C ASN A 13 -82.06 -37.39 -42.36
N SER A 14 -82.71 -36.44 -43.04
CA SER A 14 -82.07 -35.18 -43.46
C SER A 14 -81.74 -34.24 -42.30
N GLU A 15 -82.62 -34.12 -41.30
CA GLU A 15 -82.39 -33.33 -40.08
C GLU A 15 -81.30 -33.96 -39.19
N GLN A 16 -81.24 -35.29 -39.17
CA GLN A 16 -80.22 -36.03 -38.43
C GLN A 16 -78.84 -35.94 -39.10
N GLU A 17 -78.77 -36.00 -40.44
CA GLU A 17 -77.54 -35.76 -41.20
C GLU A 17 -77.01 -34.33 -41.01
N ILE A 18 -77.88 -33.31 -41.05
CA ILE A 18 -77.52 -31.91 -40.77
C ILE A 18 -77.05 -31.73 -39.31
N GLY A 19 -77.71 -32.40 -38.35
CA GLY A 19 -77.33 -32.39 -36.94
C GLY A 19 -75.94 -33.01 -36.69
N ASP A 20 -75.63 -34.11 -37.37
CA ASP A 20 -74.34 -34.80 -37.27
C ASP A 20 -73.21 -34.00 -37.94
N GLU A 21 -73.48 -33.33 -39.07
CA GLU A 21 -72.52 -32.45 -39.74
C GLU A 21 -72.19 -31.21 -38.89
N VAL A 22 -73.19 -30.58 -38.27
CA VAL A 22 -73.01 -29.47 -37.33
C VAL A 22 -72.24 -29.91 -36.08
N SER A 23 -72.51 -31.11 -35.57
CA SER A 23 -71.80 -31.70 -34.42
C SER A 23 -70.32 -31.94 -34.72
N LEU A 24 -70.01 -32.46 -35.92
CA LEU A 24 -68.65 -32.66 -36.41
C LEU A 24 -67.91 -31.34 -36.58
N ALA A 25 -68.53 -30.34 -37.23
CA ALA A 25 -67.95 -29.01 -37.40
C ALA A 25 -67.66 -28.29 -36.06
N LEU A 26 -68.52 -28.49 -35.05
CA LEU A 26 -68.27 -28.01 -33.68
C LEU A 26 -67.11 -28.76 -33.01
N ALA A 27 -66.97 -30.07 -33.25
CA ALA A 27 -65.84 -30.86 -32.74
C ALA A 27 -64.52 -30.42 -33.38
N GLU A 28 -64.50 -30.17 -34.68
CA GLU A 28 -63.34 -29.65 -35.42
C GLU A 28 -62.95 -28.25 -34.96
N SER A 29 -63.93 -27.35 -34.80
CA SER A 29 -63.71 -26.01 -34.27
C SER A 29 -63.13 -26.05 -32.84
N ARG A 30 -63.61 -26.94 -31.99
CA ARG A 30 -63.05 -27.18 -30.64
C ARG A 30 -61.61 -27.69 -30.70
N ALA A 31 -61.30 -28.60 -31.62
CA ALA A 31 -59.95 -29.12 -31.81
C ALA A 31 -58.97 -28.02 -32.25
N ILE A 32 -59.39 -27.15 -33.17
CA ILE A 32 -58.60 -25.99 -33.63
C ILE A 32 -58.32 -25.01 -32.49
N VAL A 33 -59.34 -24.66 -31.70
CA VAL A 33 -59.18 -23.74 -30.55
C VAL A 33 -58.26 -24.36 -29.49
N ASN A 34 -58.38 -25.66 -29.22
CA ASN A 34 -57.51 -26.36 -28.27
C ASN A 34 -56.05 -26.37 -28.74
N LEU A 35 -55.82 -26.63 -30.03
CA LEU A 35 -54.48 -26.57 -30.61
C LEU A 35 -53.89 -25.16 -30.52
N GLN A 36 -54.67 -24.13 -30.88
CA GLN A 36 -54.24 -22.74 -30.79
C GLN A 36 -53.89 -22.35 -29.35
N LYS A 37 -54.72 -22.75 -28.38
CA LYS A 37 -54.45 -22.52 -26.95
C LYS A 37 -53.15 -23.20 -26.51
N HIS A 38 -52.95 -24.46 -26.88
CA HIS A 38 -51.74 -25.20 -26.54
C HIS A 38 -50.49 -24.54 -27.16
N TRP A 39 -50.58 -24.10 -28.42
CA TRP A 39 -49.49 -23.44 -29.12
C TRP A 39 -49.11 -22.10 -28.46
N LEU A 40 -50.11 -21.28 -28.12
CA LEU A 40 -49.89 -20.00 -27.42
C LEU A 40 -49.28 -20.22 -26.03
N GLN A 41 -49.78 -21.20 -25.26
CA GLN A 41 -49.23 -21.54 -23.96
C GLN A 41 -47.78 -22.04 -24.04
N HIS A 42 -47.50 -22.92 -25.01
CA HIS A 42 -46.15 -23.42 -25.24
C HIS A 42 -45.21 -22.29 -25.67
N TYR A 43 -45.65 -21.43 -26.60
CA TYR A 43 -44.89 -20.26 -27.05
C TYR A 43 -44.59 -19.30 -25.89
N ASP A 44 -45.60 -18.93 -25.11
CA ASP A 44 -45.43 -18.04 -23.96
C ASP A 44 -44.49 -18.64 -22.91
N LYS A 45 -44.62 -19.93 -22.62
CA LYS A 45 -43.71 -20.64 -21.71
C LYS A 45 -42.28 -20.59 -22.21
N VAL A 46 -42.03 -20.98 -23.47
CA VAL A 46 -40.68 -20.98 -24.06
C VAL A 46 -40.09 -19.58 -24.11
N ARG A 47 -40.90 -18.57 -24.45
CA ARG A 47 -40.49 -17.17 -24.47
C ARG A 47 -40.07 -16.70 -23.09
N VAL A 48 -40.90 -16.92 -22.07
CA VAL A 48 -40.62 -16.53 -20.68
C VAL A 48 -39.39 -17.27 -20.16
N ASP A 49 -39.28 -18.57 -20.39
CA ASP A 49 -38.12 -19.37 -19.99
C ASP A 49 -36.83 -18.85 -20.65
N SER A 50 -36.89 -18.49 -21.93
CA SER A 50 -35.74 -17.92 -22.63
C SER A 50 -35.34 -16.56 -22.09
N LEU A 51 -36.31 -15.69 -21.77
CA LEU A 51 -36.06 -14.38 -21.16
C LEU A 51 -35.47 -14.52 -19.76
N ILE A 52 -36.00 -15.42 -18.93
CA ILE A 52 -35.48 -15.68 -17.59
C ILE A 52 -34.05 -16.21 -17.68
N ARG A 53 -33.78 -17.20 -18.55
CA ARG A 53 -32.41 -17.71 -18.75
C ARG A 53 -31.44 -16.60 -19.18
N GLY A 54 -31.85 -15.75 -20.10
CA GLY A 54 -31.05 -14.60 -20.55
C GLY A 54 -30.79 -13.61 -19.41
N ALA A 55 -31.83 -13.23 -18.68
CA ALA A 55 -31.74 -12.31 -17.56
C ALA A 55 -30.86 -12.87 -16.42
N SER A 56 -31.04 -14.14 -16.05
CA SER A 56 -30.22 -14.79 -15.02
C SER A 56 -28.74 -14.85 -15.42
N LYS A 57 -28.44 -15.15 -16.69
CA LYS A 57 -27.05 -15.17 -17.18
C LYS A 57 -26.41 -13.78 -17.11
N LEU A 58 -27.12 -12.75 -17.57
CA LEU A 58 -26.64 -11.35 -17.49
C LEU A 58 -26.44 -10.92 -16.03
N PHE A 59 -27.36 -11.30 -15.14
CA PHE A 59 -27.26 -10.95 -13.72
C PHE A 59 -26.05 -11.62 -13.06
N GLU A 60 -25.77 -12.87 -13.39
CA GLU A 60 -24.60 -13.58 -12.89
C GLU A 60 -23.30 -12.98 -13.42
N GLN A 61 -23.26 -12.62 -14.71
CA GLN A 61 -22.11 -11.93 -15.31
C GLN A 61 -21.85 -10.59 -14.62
N PHE A 62 -22.90 -9.80 -14.41
CA PHE A 62 -22.77 -8.50 -13.74
C PHE A 62 -22.28 -8.66 -12.30
N LYS A 63 -22.76 -9.65 -11.55
CA LYS A 63 -22.24 -9.95 -10.21
C LYS A 63 -20.77 -10.31 -10.24
N GLN A 64 -20.35 -11.14 -11.20
CA GLN A 64 -18.96 -11.56 -11.32
C GLN A 64 -18.06 -10.36 -11.64
N GLU A 65 -18.49 -9.49 -12.56
CA GLU A 65 -17.79 -8.26 -12.89
C GLU A 65 -17.60 -7.34 -11.67
N LEU A 66 -18.64 -7.17 -10.84
CA LEU A 66 -18.54 -6.39 -9.61
C LEU A 66 -17.54 -6.98 -8.61
N VAL A 67 -17.52 -8.31 -8.46
CA VAL A 67 -16.57 -8.98 -7.55
C VAL A 67 -15.14 -8.87 -8.07
N ASP A 68 -14.95 -9.02 -9.38
CA ASP A 68 -13.64 -8.90 -10.02
C ASP A 68 -13.12 -7.46 -9.95
N GLU A 69 -13.98 -6.46 -10.16
CA GLU A 69 -13.65 -5.04 -10.01
C GLU A 69 -13.29 -4.70 -8.55
N GLU A 70 -14.07 -5.16 -7.57
CA GLU A 70 -13.77 -4.96 -6.15
C GLU A 70 -12.40 -5.55 -5.79
N LYS A 71 -12.13 -6.77 -6.26
CA LYS A 71 -10.85 -7.44 -6.05
C LYS A 71 -9.70 -6.65 -6.68
N GLN A 72 -9.87 -6.19 -7.91
CA GLN A 72 -8.85 -5.42 -8.63
C GLN A 72 -8.53 -4.11 -7.90
N LEU A 73 -9.56 -3.35 -7.50
CA LEU A 73 -9.40 -2.11 -6.74
C LEU A 73 -8.68 -2.33 -5.41
N ARG A 74 -8.98 -3.43 -4.72
CA ARG A 74 -8.31 -3.79 -3.47
C ARG A 74 -6.83 -4.09 -3.68
N GLU A 75 -6.50 -4.89 -4.69
CA GLU A 75 -5.12 -5.23 -5.03
C GLU A 75 -4.31 -3.99 -5.44
N ASP A 76 -4.92 -3.08 -6.19
CA ASP A 76 -4.25 -1.86 -6.63
C ASP A 76 -4.01 -0.90 -5.47
N LEU A 77 -4.99 -0.73 -4.57
CA LEU A 77 -4.82 0.06 -3.35
C LEU A 77 -3.70 -0.50 -2.46
N GLU A 78 -3.61 -1.83 -2.33
CA GLU A 78 -2.56 -2.49 -1.54
C GLU A 78 -1.17 -2.26 -2.15
N LYS A 79 -1.04 -2.35 -3.48
CA LYS A 79 0.21 -2.05 -4.20
C LYS A 79 0.62 -0.60 -4.03
N GLU A 80 -0.30 0.35 -4.19
CA GLU A 80 -0.02 1.77 -4.01
C GLU A 80 0.41 2.09 -2.58
N PHE A 81 -0.28 1.50 -1.59
CA PHE A 81 0.07 1.67 -0.18
C PHE A 81 1.48 1.15 0.11
N GLU A 82 1.82 -0.05 -0.35
CA GLU A 82 3.15 -0.63 -0.10
C GLU A 82 4.26 0.13 -0.85
N GLN A 83 3.98 0.64 -2.05
CA GLN A 83 4.90 1.51 -2.78
C GLN A 83 5.11 2.84 -2.02
N LYS A 84 4.03 3.45 -1.51
CA LYS A 84 4.11 4.70 -0.75
C LYS A 84 4.89 4.51 0.55
N LYS A 85 4.70 3.39 1.23
CA LYS A 85 5.42 3.02 2.45
C LYS A 85 6.91 2.85 2.17
N ARG A 86 7.27 2.11 1.11
CA ARG A 86 8.66 1.88 0.70
C ARG A 86 9.38 3.19 0.36
N THR A 87 8.77 4.01 -0.49
CA THR A 87 9.35 5.29 -0.92
C THR A 87 9.52 6.26 0.25
N THR A 88 8.53 6.34 1.13
CA THR A 88 8.62 7.13 2.37
C THR A 88 9.76 6.64 3.26
N HIS A 89 9.86 5.33 3.47
CA HIS A 89 10.92 4.74 4.29
C HIS A 89 12.32 4.99 3.71
N GLU A 90 12.49 4.80 2.40
CA GLU A 90 13.75 5.06 1.71
C GLU A 90 14.15 6.54 1.78
N PHE A 91 13.19 7.45 1.63
CA PHE A 91 13.41 8.89 1.76
C PHE A 91 13.94 9.26 3.15
N TYR A 92 13.27 8.81 4.21
CA TYR A 92 13.71 9.10 5.57
C TYR A 92 15.03 8.42 5.93
N ARG A 93 15.26 7.20 5.46
CA ARG A 93 16.55 6.52 5.61
C ARG A 93 17.68 7.35 4.98
N HIS A 94 17.48 7.81 3.75
CA HIS A 94 18.46 8.66 3.07
C HIS A 94 18.71 9.98 3.82
N GLN A 95 17.67 10.63 4.33
CA GLN A 95 17.83 11.84 5.14
C GLN A 95 18.66 11.57 6.39
N VAL A 96 18.38 10.49 7.12
CA VAL A 96 19.13 10.12 8.32
C VAL A 96 20.60 9.86 7.97
N ASP A 97 20.88 9.10 6.92
CA ASP A 97 22.24 8.80 6.48
C ASP A 97 23.01 10.07 6.09
N GLU A 98 22.38 10.97 5.34
CA GLU A 98 22.98 12.26 4.96
C GLU A 98 23.26 13.13 6.19
N HIS A 99 22.31 13.20 7.13
CA HIS A 99 22.48 13.93 8.37
C HIS A 99 23.62 13.35 9.22
N LEU A 100 23.69 12.03 9.37
CA LEU A 100 24.77 11.36 10.10
C LEU A 100 26.13 11.60 9.44
N ALA A 101 26.23 11.44 8.12
CA ALA A 101 27.47 11.70 7.39
C ALA A 101 27.94 13.16 7.54
N LYS A 102 27.00 14.12 7.48
CA LYS A 102 27.30 15.53 7.68
C LYS A 102 27.77 15.85 9.09
N GLN A 103 27.17 15.23 10.11
CA GLN A 103 27.62 15.40 11.50
C GLN A 103 28.98 14.75 11.71
N GLN A 104 29.19 13.54 11.20
CA GLN A 104 30.47 12.85 11.30
C GLN A 104 31.61 13.69 10.71
N LYS A 105 31.41 14.24 9.50
CA LYS A 105 32.40 15.13 8.87
C LYS A 105 32.72 16.35 9.74
N LYS A 106 31.70 17.00 10.33
CA LYS A 106 31.91 18.13 11.25
C LYS A 106 32.70 17.72 12.48
N TYR A 107 32.41 16.57 13.08
CA TYR A 107 33.15 16.07 14.22
C TYR A 107 34.60 15.77 13.86
N ASP A 108 34.85 15.17 12.70
CA ASP A 108 36.21 14.89 12.23
C ASP A 108 37.01 16.19 12.02
N GLU A 109 36.39 17.22 11.45
CA GLU A 109 36.99 18.56 11.29
C GLU A 109 37.32 19.20 12.65
N ILE A 110 36.38 19.16 13.61
CA ILE A 110 36.58 19.68 14.97
C ILE A 110 37.71 18.93 15.69
N ILE A 111 37.75 17.61 15.59
CA ILE A 111 38.80 16.78 16.19
C ILE A 111 40.15 17.07 15.55
N ALA A 112 40.20 17.21 14.22
CA ALA A 112 41.44 17.52 13.51
C ALA A 112 42.00 18.88 13.94
N GLU A 113 41.13 19.90 14.05
CA GLU A 113 41.53 21.21 14.56
C GLU A 113 41.95 21.14 16.04
N ALA A 114 41.26 20.32 16.84
CA ALA A 114 41.61 20.18 18.24
C ALA A 114 42.99 19.55 18.45
N LYS A 115 43.36 18.57 17.62
CA LYS A 115 44.69 17.95 17.64
C LYS A 115 45.82 18.92 17.27
N ARG A 116 45.53 20.05 16.63
CA ARG A 116 46.52 21.08 16.27
C ARG A 116 46.75 22.12 17.36
N CYS A 117 45.92 22.14 18.40
CA CYS A 117 46.00 23.11 19.49
C CYS A 117 46.54 22.48 20.77
N GLN A 118 47.18 23.29 21.61
CA GLN A 118 47.46 22.94 23.02
C GLN A 118 46.24 23.31 23.87
N TRP A 119 45.95 22.50 24.89
CA TRP A 119 44.75 22.63 25.72
C TRP A 119 45.10 22.83 27.20
N CYS A 120 44.32 23.68 27.87
CA CYS A 120 44.53 24.01 29.27
C CYS A 120 44.21 22.80 30.16
N CYS A 121 45.17 22.35 30.97
CA CYS A 121 44.98 21.22 31.89
C CYS A 121 43.94 21.47 32.99
N HIS A 122 43.60 22.73 33.26
CA HIS A 122 42.59 23.08 34.25
C HIS A 122 41.17 23.16 33.66
N CYS A 123 41.01 23.83 32.52
CA CYS A 123 39.68 24.23 32.03
C CYS A 123 39.38 23.86 30.56
N GLY A 124 40.31 23.19 29.87
CA GLY A 124 40.08 22.72 28.49
C GLY A 124 39.98 23.81 27.43
N LYS A 125 40.24 25.08 27.74
CA LYS A 125 40.36 26.16 26.74
C LYS A 125 41.71 26.10 26.03
N LYS A 126 41.82 26.71 24.84
CA LYS A 126 43.09 26.82 24.10
C LYS A 126 44.16 27.43 25.00
N ALA A 127 45.26 26.70 25.16
CA ALA A 127 46.37 27.11 26.01
C ALA A 127 47.33 28.03 25.24
N ARG A 128 47.99 28.92 25.99
CA ARG A 128 49.01 29.86 25.48
C ARG A 128 50.28 29.88 26.34
N LEU A 129 50.23 29.28 27.53
CA LEU A 129 51.36 29.18 28.46
C LEU A 129 51.71 27.70 28.62
N SER A 130 52.95 27.32 28.34
CA SER A 130 53.44 25.96 28.55
C SER A 130 54.10 25.82 29.91
N CYS A 131 53.77 24.76 30.66
CA CYS A 131 54.53 24.31 31.81
C CYS A 131 55.47 23.17 31.39
N CYS A 132 55.11 21.90 31.51
CA CYS A 132 55.95 20.79 31.04
C CYS A 132 55.28 20.00 29.90
N TYR A 133 55.90 18.89 29.48
CA TYR A 133 55.31 17.99 28.47
C TYR A 133 53.89 17.60 28.89
N ASN A 134 52.95 17.74 27.94
CA ASN A 134 51.52 17.48 28.11
C ASN A 134 50.84 18.33 29.22
N CYS A 135 51.44 19.44 29.65
CA CYS A 135 50.81 20.36 30.63
C CYS A 135 50.94 21.85 30.24
N SER A 136 49.83 22.40 29.73
CA SER A 136 49.72 23.80 29.30
C SER A 136 48.51 24.49 29.94
N TYR A 137 48.50 25.82 29.98
CA TYR A 137 47.45 26.64 30.60
C TYR A 137 47.01 27.80 29.69
N CYS A 138 45.76 28.22 29.82
CA CYS A 138 45.24 29.42 29.14
C CYS A 138 45.54 30.72 29.91
N SER A 139 45.83 30.66 31.20
CA SER A 139 46.14 31.82 32.05
C SER A 139 46.94 31.42 33.28
N PRO A 140 47.67 32.37 33.92
CA PRO A 140 48.34 32.13 35.19
C PRO A 140 47.36 31.74 36.31
N ASP A 141 46.14 32.28 36.30
CA ASP A 141 45.08 31.89 37.24
C ASP A 141 44.73 30.39 37.14
N CYS A 142 44.59 29.86 35.93
CA CYS A 142 44.38 28.42 35.73
C CYS A 142 45.57 27.58 36.19
N GLN A 143 46.80 28.09 36.03
CA GLN A 143 48.00 27.44 36.52
C GLN A 143 48.01 27.39 38.05
N SER A 144 47.79 28.51 38.74
CA SER A 144 47.76 28.58 40.20
C SER A 144 46.67 27.69 40.80
N LYS A 145 45.48 27.63 40.17
CA LYS A 145 44.38 26.74 40.59
C LYS A 145 44.72 25.26 40.44
N HIS A 146 45.39 24.87 39.36
CA HIS A 146 45.80 23.47 39.14
C HIS A 146 47.12 23.09 39.83
N TRP A 147 47.92 24.08 40.23
CA TRP A 147 49.25 23.90 40.80
C TRP A 147 49.32 22.93 41.99
N PRO A 148 48.36 22.92 42.94
CA PRO A 148 48.42 22.01 44.07
C PRO A 148 48.47 20.53 43.68
N VAL A 149 47.88 20.19 42.53
CA VAL A 149 47.89 18.85 41.95
C VAL A 149 49.12 18.69 41.06
N HIS A 150 49.36 19.64 40.16
CA HIS A 150 50.41 19.54 39.15
C HIS A 150 51.83 19.44 39.70
N ARG A 151 52.13 20.14 40.80
CA ARG A 151 53.48 20.20 41.39
C ARG A 151 54.05 18.81 41.72
N ASN A 152 53.20 17.84 42.06
CA ASN A 152 53.62 16.50 42.48
C ASN A 152 54.23 15.68 41.34
N TYR A 153 53.98 16.05 40.08
CA TYR A 153 54.48 15.35 38.88
C TYR A 153 55.05 16.31 37.83
N CYS A 154 55.35 17.56 38.22
CA CYS A 154 55.86 18.56 37.31
C CYS A 154 57.29 18.21 36.86
N ARG A 155 57.49 17.98 35.56
CA ARG A 155 58.79 17.59 35.01
C ARG A 155 59.83 18.71 35.00
N ARG A 156 59.42 19.99 35.14
CA ARG A 156 60.36 21.12 35.24
C ARG A 156 61.13 21.13 36.57
N GLN A 157 60.58 20.58 37.65
CA GLN A 157 61.26 20.52 38.94
C GLN A 157 62.32 19.41 39.03
N ASN A 158 62.31 18.46 38.09
CA ASN A 158 63.23 17.31 38.05
C ASN A 158 64.26 17.40 36.92
N MET A 159 64.46 18.57 36.31
CA MET A 159 65.50 18.71 35.28
C MET A 159 66.86 18.96 35.98
N PRO A 160 67.87 18.09 35.82
CA PRO A 160 69.22 18.40 36.30
C PRO A 160 69.74 19.62 35.55
N GLU A 161 70.26 20.61 36.28
CA GLU A 161 70.89 21.80 35.69
C GLU A 161 72.03 21.36 34.77
N LEU A 162 71.92 21.69 33.47
CA LEU A 162 73.04 21.58 32.54
C LEU A 162 74.04 22.70 32.87
N PRO A 163 75.36 22.43 32.88
CA PRO A 163 76.36 23.46 33.15
C PRO A 163 76.28 24.58 32.11
N SER A 164 76.21 25.82 32.59
CA SER A 164 76.27 27.02 31.77
C SER A 164 77.67 27.19 31.18
N ASP A 165 77.85 26.85 29.89
CA ASP A 165 79.02 27.22 29.09
C ASP A 165 79.02 28.75 28.87
N ASN A 166 79.59 29.50 29.82
CA ASN A 166 79.88 30.92 29.61
C ASN A 166 81.23 31.31 30.22
N ASP A 167 82.24 30.47 29.99
CA ASP A 167 83.64 30.79 30.27
C ASP A 167 84.52 30.47 29.04
N LYS A 168 84.57 31.42 28.11
CA LYS A 168 85.69 31.58 27.17
C LYS A 168 86.09 33.05 27.14
N THR A 169 86.88 33.40 28.16
CA THR A 169 88.00 34.36 28.15
C THR A 169 88.52 34.66 26.73
N VAL A 170 88.46 35.92 26.29
CA VAL A 170 89.56 36.90 26.39
C VAL A 170 90.94 36.25 26.22
N THR A 171 91.41 36.26 24.98
CA THR A 171 92.80 36.60 24.57
C THR A 171 92.78 36.91 23.08
#